data_AF-A0A920UB78-F1
#
_entry.id   AF-A0A920UB78-F1
#
_cell.length_a   1.000
_cell.length_b   1.000
_cell.length_c   1.000
_cell.angle_alpha   90.00
_cell.angle_beta   90.00
_cell.angle_gamma   90.00
#
_symmetry.space_group_name_H-M   'P 1'
#
loop_
_entity.id
_entity.type
_entity.pdbx_description
1 polymer ?
#
loop_
_entity_poly.entity_id
_entity_poly.type
_entity_poly.pdbx_seq_one_letter_code
_entity_poly.pdbx_strand_id
1 'polypeptide(L)'
;MVAAIEDLGGEAIVDGADVADWDQAEALVARAVDTWGRLDTLVCNAGFLRDRMLANMSEEEWDLVTRVHLKGHFAPARHAIAHWRDRSKAGVEVAGRVVMTSSGAGLMGSIGQGNYAVAKAGIALMVVQAAAEWGRYGVLVNGVAPDARTRMTEGVFYGDAPVESWDEKDPANVSPLMVWLGSSACDVTGRVFEATGGQLKVCDGWQHGSVISVGERRFAVDEVGDAVHRSISESPDPAPVFGA
;
A
#
# COMPACT_ATOMS: atom_id res chain seq x y z
N MET A 1 22.77 -6.56 -5.10
CA MET A 1 21.84 -6.51 -3.96
C MET A 1 22.10 -7.65 -2.98
N VAL A 2 22.05 -8.93 -3.40
CA VAL A 2 22.43 -10.07 -2.51
C VAL A 2 23.84 -9.91 -1.95
N ALA A 3 24.85 -9.70 -2.81
CA ALA A 3 26.23 -9.48 -2.34
C ALA A 3 26.34 -8.35 -1.30
N ALA A 4 25.60 -7.24 -1.47
CA ALA A 4 25.62 -6.15 -0.49
C ALA A 4 25.00 -6.54 0.87
N ILE A 5 24.03 -7.45 0.89
CA ILE A 5 23.45 -7.99 2.12
C ILE A 5 24.45 -8.97 2.76
N GLU A 6 25.09 -9.82 1.97
CA GLU A 6 26.10 -10.78 2.43
C GLU A 6 27.35 -10.08 2.97
N ASP A 7 27.79 -9.00 2.33
CA ASP A 7 28.92 -8.16 2.78
C ASP A 7 28.64 -7.49 4.14
N LEU A 8 27.36 -7.28 4.47
CA LEU A 8 26.90 -6.81 5.78
C LEU A 8 26.64 -7.95 6.79
N GLY A 9 26.93 -9.20 6.40
CA GLY A 9 26.76 -10.39 7.23
C GLY A 9 25.35 -10.99 7.26
N GLY A 10 24.46 -10.55 6.36
CA GLY A 10 23.12 -11.10 6.20
C GLY A 10 23.06 -12.28 5.22
N GLU A 11 21.87 -12.89 5.13
CA GLU A 11 21.57 -13.97 4.19
C GLU A 11 20.45 -13.52 3.23
N ALA A 12 20.62 -13.75 1.93
CA ALA A 12 19.63 -13.41 0.93
C ALA A 12 19.71 -14.32 -0.30
N ILE A 13 18.56 -14.53 -0.96
CA ILE A 13 18.49 -15.16 -2.28
C ILE A 13 17.74 -14.25 -3.26
N VAL A 14 17.96 -14.45 -4.57
CA VAL A 14 17.17 -13.80 -5.62
C VAL A 14 16.02 -14.71 -6.01
N ASP A 15 14.83 -14.13 -6.15
CA ASP A 15 13.68 -14.76 -6.79
C ASP A 15 13.18 -13.83 -7.92
N GLY A 16 12.87 -14.42 -9.08
CA GLY A 16 12.45 -13.71 -10.29
C GLY A 16 10.96 -13.85 -10.61
N ALA A 17 10.13 -14.25 -9.65
CA ALA A 17 8.69 -14.43 -9.83
C ALA A 17 8.02 -13.14 -10.28
N ASP A 18 7.13 -13.27 -11.26
CA ASP A 18 6.13 -12.24 -11.49
C ASP A 18 5.08 -12.32 -10.37
N VAL A 19 5.10 -11.33 -9.47
CA VAL A 19 4.18 -11.29 -8.32
C VAL A 19 2.70 -11.24 -8.71
N ALA A 20 2.36 -10.89 -9.95
CA ALA A 20 0.99 -10.90 -10.45
C ALA A 20 0.60 -12.20 -11.18
N ASP A 21 1.55 -13.12 -11.37
CA ASP A 21 1.28 -14.51 -11.71
C ASP A 21 0.96 -15.27 -10.42
N TRP A 22 -0.16 -16.01 -10.44
CA TRP A 22 -0.70 -16.64 -9.24
C TRP A 22 0.19 -17.78 -8.74
N ASP A 23 0.64 -18.64 -9.65
CA ASP A 23 1.41 -19.83 -9.31
C ASP A 23 2.86 -19.44 -8.95
N GLN A 24 3.40 -18.40 -9.61
CA GLN A 24 4.72 -17.88 -9.25
C GLN A 24 4.70 -17.17 -7.89
N ALA A 25 3.62 -16.48 -7.53
CA ALA A 25 3.47 -15.89 -6.19
C ALA A 25 3.36 -16.96 -5.09
N GLU A 26 2.70 -18.10 -5.37
CA GLU A 26 2.72 -19.26 -4.48
C GLU A 26 4.14 -19.81 -4.30
N ALA A 27 4.84 -20.03 -5.42
CA ALA A 27 6.20 -20.54 -5.42
C ALA A 27 7.18 -19.60 -4.69
N LEU A 28 7.00 -18.28 -4.80
CA LEU A 28 7.77 -17.28 -4.07
C LEU A 28 7.63 -17.46 -2.55
N VAL A 29 6.40 -17.62 -2.06
CA VAL A 29 6.12 -17.85 -0.63
C VAL A 29 6.69 -19.19 -0.18
N ALA A 30 6.49 -20.25 -0.97
CA ALA A 30 7.04 -21.57 -0.68
C ALA A 30 8.57 -21.54 -0.59
N ARG A 31 9.25 -20.86 -1.52
CA ARG A 31 10.71 -20.76 -1.54
C ARG A 31 11.26 -20.10 -0.28
N ALA A 32 10.60 -19.05 0.24
CA ALA A 32 11.01 -18.43 1.50
C ALA A 32 10.93 -19.43 2.66
N VAL A 33 9.83 -20.18 2.74
CA VAL A 33 9.65 -21.22 3.77
C VAL A 33 10.67 -22.36 3.60
N ASP A 34 10.94 -22.81 2.39
CA ASP A 34 11.90 -23.89 2.13
C ASP A 34 13.35 -23.47 2.44
N THR A 35 13.69 -22.21 2.18
CA THR A 35 15.05 -21.67 2.37
C THR A 35 15.36 -21.41 3.85
N TRP A 36 14.42 -20.78 4.57
CA TRP A 36 14.66 -20.31 5.95
C TRP A 36 13.80 -21.03 7.01
N GLY A 37 12.99 -22.02 6.60
CA GLY A 37 12.10 -22.78 7.48
C GLY A 37 10.84 -22.02 7.92
N ARG A 38 10.69 -20.75 7.54
CA ARG A 38 9.57 -19.89 7.94
C ARG A 38 9.41 -18.67 7.03
N LEU A 39 8.24 -18.03 7.15
CA LEU A 39 7.97 -16.70 6.61
C LEU A 39 7.44 -15.83 7.75
N ASP A 40 8.16 -14.75 8.08
CA ASP A 40 7.76 -13.82 9.15
C ASP A 40 7.10 -12.56 8.58
N THR A 41 7.68 -12.01 7.50
CA THR A 41 7.25 -10.75 6.90
C THR A 41 7.13 -10.85 5.39
N LEU A 42 6.05 -10.29 4.85
CA LEU A 42 5.89 -10.01 3.43
C LEU A 42 5.85 -8.49 3.21
N VAL A 43 6.75 -7.98 2.36
CA VAL A 43 6.71 -6.58 1.91
C VAL A 43 6.28 -6.55 0.44
N CYS A 44 5.09 -6.03 0.17
CA CYS A 44 4.58 -5.83 -1.20
C CYS A 44 5.01 -4.44 -1.69
N ASN A 45 6.02 -4.37 -2.57
CA ASN A 45 6.57 -3.13 -3.10
C ASN A 45 6.62 -3.05 -4.64
N ALA A 46 6.56 -4.19 -5.35
CA ALA A 46 6.70 -4.24 -6.80
C ALA A 46 5.70 -3.31 -7.52
N GLY A 47 6.17 -2.61 -8.57
CA GLY A 47 5.38 -1.58 -9.25
C GLY A 47 6.13 -0.81 -10.33
N PHE A 48 5.39 -0.12 -11.19
CA PHE A 48 5.89 0.82 -12.22
C PHE A 48 4.78 1.77 -12.69
N LEU A 49 5.13 2.80 -13.44
CA LEU A 49 4.17 3.80 -13.94
C LEU A 49 3.87 3.64 -15.43
N ARG A 50 2.63 3.95 -15.82
CA ARG A 50 2.16 4.19 -17.19
C ARG A 50 1.20 5.37 -17.14
N ASP A 51 1.77 6.55 -17.00
CA ASP A 51 1.02 7.78 -16.75
C ASP A 51 0.33 8.27 -18.02
N ARG A 52 -0.96 8.54 -17.89
CA ARG A 52 -1.81 9.11 -18.92
C ARG A 52 -3.02 9.78 -18.28
N MET A 53 -3.47 10.90 -18.85
CA MET A 53 -4.82 11.40 -18.57
C MET A 53 -5.84 10.31 -18.87
N LEU A 54 -6.83 10.11 -18.00
CA LEU A 54 -7.83 9.03 -18.15
C LEU A 54 -8.47 8.99 -19.55
N ALA A 55 -8.77 10.16 -20.12
CA ALA A 55 -9.37 10.28 -21.46
C ALA A 55 -8.50 9.74 -22.61
N ASN A 56 -7.19 9.61 -22.39
CA ASN A 56 -6.21 9.18 -23.40
C ASN A 56 -5.56 7.83 -23.06
N MET A 57 -5.97 7.16 -21.97
CA MET A 57 -5.36 5.93 -21.46
C MET A 57 -5.79 4.72 -22.28
N SER A 58 -4.83 3.88 -22.66
CA SER A 58 -5.15 2.61 -23.30
C SER A 58 -5.56 1.55 -22.28
N GLU A 59 -6.30 0.53 -22.73
CA GLU A 59 -6.63 -0.66 -21.94
C GLU A 59 -5.37 -1.37 -21.44
N GLU A 60 -4.34 -1.49 -22.29
CA GLU A 60 -3.07 -2.11 -21.91
C GLU A 60 -2.35 -1.33 -20.80
N GLU A 61 -2.31 0.00 -20.87
CA GLU A 61 -1.72 0.84 -19.82
C GLU A 61 -2.47 0.69 -18.49
N TRP A 62 -3.81 0.56 -18.54
CA TRP A 62 -4.65 0.32 -17.37
C TRP A 62 -4.41 -1.06 -16.76
N ASP A 63 -4.46 -2.11 -17.58
CA ASP A 63 -4.34 -3.50 -17.16
C ASP A 63 -2.97 -3.80 -16.59
N LEU A 64 -1.90 -3.31 -17.22
CA LEU A 64 -0.53 -3.53 -16.78
C LEU A 64 -0.28 -2.97 -15.38
N VAL A 65 -0.71 -1.74 -15.12
CA VAL A 65 -0.54 -1.08 -13.81
C VAL A 65 -1.42 -1.76 -12.76
N THR A 66 -2.70 -2.03 -13.08
CA THR A 66 -3.62 -2.70 -12.15
C THR A 66 -3.15 -4.12 -11.81
N ARG A 67 -2.67 -4.87 -12.80
CA ARG A 67 -2.13 -6.23 -12.64
C ARG A 67 -0.94 -6.23 -11.68
N VAL A 68 0.10 -5.44 -11.93
CA VAL A 68 1.31 -5.51 -11.11
C VAL A 68 1.14 -4.87 -9.74
N HIS A 69 0.44 -3.74 -9.65
CA HIS A 69 0.18 -3.13 -8.35
C HIS A 69 -0.88 -3.90 -7.57
N LEU A 70 -2.12 -3.92 -8.03
CA LEU A 70 -3.22 -4.43 -7.21
C LEU A 70 -3.17 -5.96 -7.09
N LYS A 71 -3.15 -6.69 -8.21
CA LYS A 71 -3.06 -8.16 -8.18
C LYS A 71 -1.70 -8.62 -7.64
N GLY A 72 -0.61 -7.95 -8.00
CA GLY A 72 0.73 -8.27 -7.51
C GLY A 72 0.97 -8.01 -6.02
N HIS A 73 0.15 -7.17 -5.37
CA HIS A 73 0.13 -7.09 -3.90
C HIS A 73 -0.74 -8.20 -3.29
N PHE A 74 -1.89 -8.50 -3.92
CA PHE A 74 -2.83 -9.49 -3.41
C PHE A 74 -2.32 -10.92 -3.52
N ALA A 75 -1.77 -11.33 -4.66
CA ALA A 75 -1.37 -12.72 -4.90
C ALA A 75 -0.34 -13.24 -3.88
N PRO A 76 0.83 -12.62 -3.66
CA PRO A 76 1.77 -13.09 -2.64
C PRO A 76 1.16 -13.01 -1.23
N ALA A 77 0.39 -11.96 -0.92
CA ALA A 77 -0.27 -11.83 0.38
C ALA A 77 -1.29 -12.94 0.61
N ARG A 78 -2.02 -13.35 -0.43
CA ARG A 78 -2.98 -14.46 -0.42
C ARG A 78 -2.30 -15.80 -0.16
N HIS A 79 -1.11 -16.05 -0.68
CA HIS A 79 -0.36 -17.28 -0.40
C HIS A 79 0.30 -17.24 0.98
N ALA A 80 0.83 -16.09 1.40
CA ALA A 80 1.39 -15.91 2.74
C ALA A 80 0.34 -16.13 3.84
N ILE A 81 -0.87 -15.57 3.70
CA ILE A 81 -1.93 -15.79 4.68
C ILE A 81 -2.40 -17.25 4.73
N ALA A 82 -2.37 -17.99 3.62
CA ALA A 82 -2.68 -19.42 3.66
C ALA A 82 -1.68 -20.19 4.52
N HIS A 83 -0.38 -19.94 4.33
CA HIS A 83 0.69 -20.53 5.14
C HIS A 83 0.49 -20.23 6.64
N TRP A 84 0.31 -18.95 7.01
CA TRP A 84 0.10 -18.55 8.39
C TRP A 84 -1.18 -19.10 9.01
N ARG A 85 -2.29 -19.07 8.27
CA ARG A 85 -3.57 -19.63 8.73
C ARG A 85 -3.45 -21.12 9.04
N ASP A 86 -2.79 -21.88 8.17
CA ASP A 86 -2.68 -23.32 8.34
C ASP A 86 -1.76 -23.68 9.51
N ARG A 87 -0.70 -22.89 9.77
CA ARG A 87 0.11 -22.96 11.00
C ARG A 87 -0.69 -22.63 12.26
N SER A 88 -1.48 -21.56 12.24
CA SER A 88 -2.35 -21.17 13.35
C SER A 88 -3.36 -22.28 13.69
N LYS A 89 -3.97 -22.91 12.67
CA LYS A 89 -4.86 -24.07 12.85
C LYS A 89 -4.16 -25.30 13.43
N ALA A 90 -2.87 -25.47 13.16
CA ALA A 90 -2.04 -26.52 13.75
C ALA A 90 -1.59 -26.20 15.18
N GLY A 91 -2.03 -25.09 15.77
CA GLY A 91 -1.67 -24.69 17.14
C GLY A 91 -0.31 -24.02 17.26
N VAL A 92 0.32 -23.65 16.13
CA VAL A 92 1.59 -22.92 16.12
C VAL A 92 1.30 -21.44 16.31
N GLU A 93 2.02 -20.80 17.23
CA GLU A 93 1.96 -19.34 17.41
C GLU A 93 2.49 -18.65 16.14
N VAL A 94 1.70 -17.71 15.62
CA VAL A 94 2.01 -16.97 14.39
C VAL A 94 2.13 -15.49 14.74
N ALA A 95 3.20 -14.87 14.26
CA ALA A 95 3.47 -13.45 14.37
C ALA A 95 3.80 -12.87 12.98
N GLY A 96 2.88 -13.05 12.03
CA GLY A 96 3.06 -12.61 10.64
C GLY A 96 2.94 -11.09 10.49
N ARG A 97 3.69 -10.52 9.55
CA ARG A 97 3.61 -9.10 9.17
C ARG A 97 3.45 -8.96 7.67
N VAL A 98 2.53 -8.09 7.25
CA VAL A 98 2.38 -7.69 5.85
C VAL A 98 2.49 -6.18 5.75
N VAL A 99 3.42 -5.71 4.93
CA VAL A 99 3.61 -4.28 4.65
C VAL A 99 3.33 -4.04 3.18
N MET A 100 2.29 -3.25 2.89
CA MET A 100 1.87 -2.96 1.51
C MET A 100 2.24 -1.54 1.11
N THR A 101 2.64 -1.34 -0.15
CA THR A 101 3.02 -0.02 -0.64
C THR A 101 1.84 0.65 -1.35
N SER A 102 1.19 1.61 -0.67
CA SER A 102 0.24 2.55 -1.27
C SER A 102 0.97 3.79 -1.84
N SER A 103 0.30 4.94 -1.94
CA SER A 103 0.83 6.22 -2.40
C SER A 103 -0.15 7.34 -2.07
N GLY A 104 0.33 8.58 -1.88
CA GLY A 104 -0.52 9.77 -1.86
C GLY A 104 -1.44 9.87 -3.09
N ALA A 105 -0.99 9.42 -4.25
CA ALA A 105 -1.84 9.34 -5.45
C ALA A 105 -3.07 8.45 -5.27
N GLY A 106 -2.97 7.37 -4.49
CA GLY A 106 -4.12 6.51 -4.17
C GLY A 106 -4.98 7.02 -3.01
N LEU A 107 -4.48 7.97 -2.23
CA LEU A 107 -5.18 8.51 -1.07
C LEU A 107 -5.93 9.80 -1.41
N MET A 108 -5.33 10.69 -2.22
CA MET A 108 -5.89 11.99 -2.60
C MET A 108 -6.14 12.12 -4.11
N GLY A 109 -5.69 11.17 -4.93
CA GLY A 109 -5.71 11.28 -6.39
C GLY A 109 -4.45 11.95 -6.95
N SER A 110 -4.14 11.71 -8.23
CA SER A 110 -3.03 12.37 -8.93
C SER A 110 -3.37 12.56 -10.42
N ILE A 111 -3.25 13.79 -10.91
CA ILE A 111 -3.55 14.13 -12.30
C ILE A 111 -2.57 13.39 -13.22
N GLY A 112 -3.11 12.73 -14.25
CA GLY A 112 -2.32 11.94 -15.20
C GLY A 112 -1.92 10.55 -14.70
N GLN A 113 -2.32 10.14 -13.50
CA GLN A 113 -1.96 8.83 -12.92
C GLN A 113 -3.17 7.98 -12.55
N GLY A 114 -4.25 8.01 -13.34
CA GLY A 114 -5.53 7.41 -12.97
C GLY A 114 -5.47 5.91 -12.66
N ASN A 115 -4.80 5.10 -13.48
CA ASN A 115 -4.57 3.67 -13.23
C ASN A 115 -3.77 3.42 -11.94
N TYR A 116 -2.70 4.17 -11.73
CA TYR A 116 -1.85 4.07 -10.55
C TYR A 116 -2.58 4.50 -9.27
N ALA A 117 -3.26 5.64 -9.31
CA ALA A 117 -4.10 6.15 -8.22
C ALA A 117 -5.15 5.12 -7.81
N VAL A 118 -5.91 4.55 -8.76
CA VAL A 118 -6.92 3.53 -8.48
C VAL A 118 -6.30 2.26 -7.90
N ALA A 119 -5.18 1.77 -8.46
CA ALA A 119 -4.50 0.59 -7.94
C ALA A 119 -3.99 0.81 -6.50
N LYS A 120 -3.43 1.99 -6.20
CA LYS A 120 -2.93 2.34 -4.87
C LYS A 120 -4.05 2.59 -3.86
N ALA A 121 -5.18 3.16 -4.28
CA ALA A 121 -6.39 3.25 -3.48
C ALA A 121 -6.91 1.85 -3.09
N GLY A 122 -6.94 0.92 -4.06
CA GLY A 122 -7.29 -0.48 -3.83
C GLY A 122 -6.35 -1.17 -2.84
N ILE A 123 -5.05 -0.89 -2.90
CA ILE A 123 -4.07 -1.38 -1.92
C ILE A 123 -4.31 -0.79 -0.53
N ALA A 124 -4.59 0.51 -0.42
CA ALA A 124 -4.89 1.16 0.86
C ALA A 124 -6.12 0.52 1.53
N LEU A 125 -7.19 0.25 0.77
CA LEU A 125 -8.36 -0.46 1.29
C LEU A 125 -8.06 -1.93 1.61
N MET A 126 -7.22 -2.58 0.81
CA MET A 126 -6.78 -3.95 1.07
C MET A 126 -6.05 -4.08 2.41
N VAL A 127 -5.27 -3.08 2.83
CA VAL A 127 -4.66 -3.03 4.17
C VAL A 127 -5.73 -3.11 5.26
N VAL A 128 -6.79 -2.29 5.15
CA VAL A 128 -7.90 -2.27 6.13
C VAL A 128 -8.62 -3.61 6.15
N GLN A 129 -8.98 -4.13 4.98
CA GLN A 129 -9.72 -5.39 4.86
C GLN A 129 -8.91 -6.59 5.37
N ALA A 130 -7.65 -6.70 4.95
CA ALA A 130 -6.76 -7.79 5.35
C ALA A 130 -6.45 -7.76 6.85
N ALA A 131 -6.23 -6.57 7.42
CA ALA A 131 -6.05 -6.41 8.87
C ALA A 131 -7.25 -6.95 9.66
N ALA A 132 -8.48 -6.65 9.22
CA ALA A 132 -9.70 -7.12 9.86
C ALA A 132 -9.88 -8.64 9.75
N GLU A 133 -9.55 -9.23 8.61
CA GLU A 133 -9.75 -10.66 8.36
C GLU A 133 -8.64 -11.56 8.94
N TRP A 134 -7.40 -11.07 8.96
CA TRP A 134 -6.21 -11.90 9.20
C TRP A 134 -5.66 -11.80 10.62
N GLY A 135 -6.08 -10.79 11.39
CA GLY A 135 -5.68 -10.62 12.79
C GLY A 135 -5.97 -11.84 13.66
N ARG A 136 -7.08 -12.57 13.39
CA ARG A 136 -7.42 -13.82 14.09
C ARG A 136 -6.39 -14.96 13.93
N TYR A 137 -5.46 -14.82 12.99
CA TYR A 137 -4.37 -15.76 12.75
C TYR A 137 -3.01 -15.23 13.21
N GLY A 138 -2.97 -14.12 13.95
CA GLY A 138 -1.72 -13.50 14.42
C GLY A 138 -0.97 -12.71 13.34
N VAL A 139 -1.68 -12.24 12.31
CA VAL A 139 -1.09 -11.47 11.20
C VAL A 139 -1.50 -10.00 11.29
N LEU A 140 -0.53 -9.09 11.32
CA LEU A 140 -0.75 -7.65 11.26
C LEU A 140 -0.47 -7.14 9.85
N VAL A 141 -1.32 -6.25 9.34
CA VAL A 141 -1.22 -5.71 7.98
C VAL A 141 -1.23 -4.19 8.03
N ASN A 142 -0.21 -3.54 7.47
CA ASN A 142 -0.13 -2.08 7.39
C ASN A 142 0.30 -1.64 5.99
N GLY A 143 0.08 -0.36 5.69
CA GLY A 143 0.45 0.27 4.44
C GLY A 143 1.42 1.42 4.63
N VAL A 144 2.23 1.67 3.61
CA VAL A 144 3.08 2.86 3.51
C VAL A 144 2.82 3.56 2.18
N ALA A 145 2.63 4.87 2.22
CA ALA A 145 2.54 5.77 1.09
C ALA A 145 3.86 6.59 1.04
N PRO A 146 4.89 6.08 0.36
CA PRO A 146 6.18 6.74 0.32
C PRO A 146 6.16 8.00 -0.53
N ASP A 147 6.87 9.02 -0.06
CA ASP A 147 7.30 10.17 -0.85
C ASP A 147 8.84 10.19 -0.87
N ALA A 148 9.39 9.62 -1.95
CA ALA A 148 10.81 9.42 -2.12
C ALA A 148 11.23 9.47 -3.60
N ARG A 149 12.50 9.77 -3.84
CA ARG A 149 13.17 9.81 -5.13
C ARG A 149 13.68 8.41 -5.48
N THR A 150 12.90 7.71 -6.29
CA THR A 150 13.22 6.38 -6.82
C THR A 150 13.37 6.46 -8.33
N ARG A 151 13.77 5.36 -8.98
CA ARG A 151 13.71 5.26 -10.45
C ARG A 151 12.32 5.56 -11.05
N MET A 152 11.25 5.50 -10.27
CA MET A 152 9.90 5.86 -10.71
C MET A 152 9.61 7.37 -10.66
N THR A 153 10.34 8.15 -9.85
CA THR A 153 10.00 9.54 -9.52
C THR A 153 11.12 10.53 -9.85
N GLU A 154 12.36 10.06 -9.99
CA GLU A 154 13.50 10.84 -10.44
C GLU A 154 13.29 11.36 -11.87
N GLY A 155 13.53 12.65 -12.09
CA GLY A 155 13.32 13.33 -13.38
C GLY A 155 11.85 13.62 -13.72
N VAL A 156 10.89 13.12 -12.95
CA VAL A 156 9.45 13.39 -13.10
C VAL A 156 8.98 14.39 -12.05
N PHE A 157 9.21 14.08 -10.77
CA PHE A 157 8.78 14.90 -9.63
C PHE A 157 9.96 15.55 -8.90
N TYR A 158 11.13 14.94 -8.95
CA TYR A 158 12.32 15.37 -8.22
C TYR A 158 13.53 15.53 -9.16
N GLY A 159 14.35 16.55 -8.91
CA GLY A 159 15.63 16.76 -9.60
C GLY A 159 16.72 15.81 -9.11
N ASP A 160 17.99 16.20 -9.24
CA ASP A 160 19.14 15.40 -8.80
C ASP A 160 19.33 15.45 -7.28
N ALA A 161 19.87 14.37 -6.71
CA ALA A 161 20.13 14.27 -5.28
C ALA A 161 21.12 15.37 -4.83
N PRO A 162 20.92 15.99 -3.65
CA PRO A 162 21.91 16.92 -3.10
C PRO A 162 23.20 16.16 -2.75
N VAL A 163 24.36 16.74 -3.11
CA VAL A 163 25.66 16.07 -2.97
C VAL A 163 26.24 16.19 -1.56
N GLU A 164 26.04 17.32 -0.88
CA GLU A 164 26.69 17.64 0.40
C GLU A 164 25.70 17.99 1.53
N SER A 165 24.40 17.74 1.33
CA SER A 165 23.37 18.05 2.33
C SER A 165 22.37 16.90 2.46
N TRP A 166 21.58 16.94 3.54
CA TRP A 166 20.47 16.01 3.77
C TRP A 166 19.58 15.86 2.53
N ASP A 167 19.45 14.64 2.03
CA ASP A 167 18.47 14.30 1.01
C ASP A 167 17.17 13.84 1.67
N GLU A 168 16.21 14.75 1.78
CA GLU A 168 14.87 14.44 2.30
C GLU A 168 14.20 13.33 1.50
N LYS A 169 14.47 13.23 0.19
CA LYS A 169 13.83 12.29 -0.72
C LYS A 169 14.64 11.01 -0.91
N ASP A 170 15.69 10.76 -0.13
CA ASP A 170 16.39 9.47 -0.16
C ASP A 170 15.42 8.33 0.19
N PRO A 171 15.24 7.30 -0.66
CA PRO A 171 14.42 6.12 -0.35
C PRO A 171 14.80 5.40 0.95
N ALA A 172 16.06 5.52 1.39
CA ALA A 172 16.52 4.99 2.66
C ALA A 172 15.74 5.58 3.85
N ASN A 173 15.20 6.79 3.73
CA ASN A 173 14.40 7.45 4.78
C ASN A 173 13.05 6.75 5.04
N VAL A 174 12.50 6.03 4.06
CA VAL A 174 11.24 5.27 4.23
C VAL A 174 11.49 3.90 4.87
N SER A 175 12.69 3.35 4.66
CA SER A 175 13.04 1.97 5.01
C SER A 175 12.91 1.64 6.51
N PRO A 176 13.28 2.53 7.47
CA PRO A 176 13.07 2.30 8.89
C PRO A 176 11.62 1.99 9.28
N LEU A 177 10.64 2.68 8.67
CA LEU A 177 9.23 2.40 8.92
C LEU A 177 8.83 1.02 8.38
N MET A 178 9.25 0.68 7.17
CA MET A 178 8.97 -0.63 6.56
C MET A 178 9.53 -1.77 7.44
N VAL A 179 10.76 -1.60 7.94
CA VAL A 179 11.41 -2.56 8.85
C VAL A 179 10.66 -2.67 10.18
N TRP A 180 10.29 -1.54 10.79
CA TRP A 180 9.56 -1.56 12.06
C TRP A 180 8.20 -2.26 11.91
N LEU A 181 7.42 -1.94 10.86
CA LEU A 181 6.13 -2.58 10.56
C LEU A 181 6.28 -4.10 10.28
N GLY A 182 7.41 -4.52 9.72
CA GLY A 182 7.77 -5.93 9.53
C GLY A 182 8.34 -6.62 10.78
N SER A 183 8.62 -5.88 11.85
CA SER A 183 9.29 -6.44 13.02
C SER A 183 8.31 -7.03 14.04
N SER A 184 8.84 -7.83 14.96
CA SER A 184 8.13 -8.29 16.16
C SER A 184 7.75 -7.15 17.11
N ALA A 185 8.37 -5.98 16.99
CA ALA A 185 8.04 -4.80 17.79
C ALA A 185 6.79 -4.06 17.30
N CYS A 186 6.31 -4.36 16.09
CA CYS A 186 5.05 -3.78 15.59
C CYS A 186 3.85 -4.40 16.30
N ASP A 187 3.04 -3.53 16.91
CA ASP A 187 1.76 -3.80 17.56
C ASP A 187 0.56 -3.14 16.83
N VAL A 188 0.82 -2.50 15.69
CA VAL A 188 -0.18 -1.78 14.88
C VAL A 188 -0.69 -2.66 13.73
N THR A 189 -1.96 -2.51 13.36
CA THR A 189 -2.56 -3.12 12.17
C THR A 189 -3.64 -2.20 11.57
N GLY A 190 -3.92 -2.35 10.28
CA GLY A 190 -4.98 -1.64 9.57
C GLY A 190 -4.68 -0.17 9.31
N ARG A 191 -3.41 0.27 9.42
CA ARG A 191 -3.01 1.67 9.24
C ARG A 191 -2.19 1.87 7.97
N VAL A 192 -2.37 3.02 7.33
CA VAL A 192 -1.54 3.49 6.21
C VAL A 192 -0.78 4.73 6.68
N PHE A 193 0.50 4.81 6.35
CA PHE A 193 1.38 5.90 6.76
C PHE A 193 2.03 6.58 5.57
N GLU A 194 1.95 7.90 5.48
CA GLU A 194 2.82 8.69 4.61
C GLU A 194 4.19 8.86 5.26
N ALA A 195 5.27 8.66 4.48
CA ALA A 195 6.64 8.76 4.95
C ALA A 195 7.55 9.48 3.94
N THR A 196 8.29 10.48 4.40
CA THR A 196 9.29 11.26 3.65
C THR A 196 10.34 11.81 4.62
N GLY A 197 11.63 11.74 4.28
CA GLY A 197 12.69 12.23 5.15
C GLY A 197 12.56 11.73 6.59
N GLY A 198 12.58 12.65 7.55
CA GLY A 198 12.32 12.37 8.98
C GLY A 198 10.86 12.48 9.42
N GLN A 199 9.90 12.44 8.49
CA GLN A 199 8.48 12.69 8.76
C GLN A 199 7.62 11.44 8.53
N LEU A 200 6.65 11.26 9.42
CA LEU A 200 5.65 10.19 9.36
C LEU A 200 4.28 10.76 9.70
N LYS A 201 3.27 10.43 8.89
CA LYS A 201 1.87 10.83 9.11
C LYS A 201 0.96 9.63 8.96
N VAL A 202 0.00 9.46 9.87
CA VAL A 202 -1.08 8.49 9.67
C VAL A 202 -2.07 9.04 8.64
N CYS A 203 -2.45 8.22 7.67
CA CYS A 203 -3.48 8.53 6.69
C CYS A 203 -4.81 8.01 7.19
N ASP A 204 -5.69 8.92 7.61
CA ASP A 204 -6.93 8.58 8.30
C ASP A 204 -8.15 8.42 7.36
N GLY A 205 -8.01 7.56 6.35
CA GLY A 205 -9.09 6.94 5.56
C GLY A 205 -10.28 7.80 5.07
N TRP A 206 -11.34 7.11 4.61
CA TRP A 206 -12.66 7.71 4.40
C TRP A 206 -13.41 7.76 5.74
N GLN A 207 -13.95 8.92 6.09
CA GLN A 207 -14.66 9.13 7.35
C GLN A 207 -16.16 9.29 7.12
N HIS A 208 -16.96 8.93 8.13
CA HIS A 208 -18.39 9.23 8.10
C HIS A 208 -18.63 10.72 8.39
N GLY A 209 -19.25 11.42 7.43
CA GLY A 209 -19.72 12.79 7.63
C GLY A 209 -21.00 12.86 8.46
N SER A 210 -21.47 14.09 8.68
CA SER A 210 -22.74 14.35 9.38
C SER A 210 -23.94 13.69 8.71
N VAL A 211 -24.84 13.14 9.52
CA VAL A 211 -26.12 12.59 9.05
C VAL A 211 -27.13 13.71 8.85
N ILE A 212 -27.57 13.92 7.60
CA ILE A 212 -28.72 14.77 7.28
C ILE A 212 -29.96 13.88 7.14
N SER A 213 -30.96 14.08 8.00
CA SER A 213 -32.16 13.24 8.05
C SER A 213 -33.44 14.05 7.87
N VAL A 214 -34.39 13.47 7.13
CA VAL A 214 -35.78 13.95 7.00
C VAL A 214 -36.77 13.07 7.79
N GLY A 215 -36.26 12.24 8.71
CA GLY A 215 -37.06 11.33 9.53
C GLY A 215 -37.42 10.03 8.82
N GLU A 216 -38.58 9.45 9.14
CA GLU A 216 -39.06 8.15 8.61
C GLU A 216 -39.66 8.25 7.19
N ARG A 217 -38.98 8.98 6.31
CA ARG A 217 -39.36 9.11 4.90
C ARG A 217 -38.13 9.28 4.01
N ARG A 218 -38.31 9.15 2.71
CA ARG A 218 -37.30 9.55 1.72
C ARG A 218 -37.29 11.06 1.53
N PHE A 219 -36.16 11.59 1.06
CA PHE A 219 -36.08 12.95 0.50
C PHE A 219 -37.01 13.08 -0.71
N ALA A 220 -37.66 14.23 -0.83
CA ALA A 220 -38.15 14.71 -2.12
C ALA A 220 -36.98 15.25 -2.95
N VAL A 221 -37.08 15.21 -4.28
CA VAL A 221 -35.95 15.56 -5.19
C VAL A 221 -35.50 17.01 -4.98
N ASP A 222 -36.44 17.91 -4.71
CA ASP A 222 -36.22 19.32 -4.43
C ASP A 222 -35.56 19.59 -3.07
N GLU A 223 -35.57 18.64 -2.13
CA GLU A 223 -34.90 18.75 -0.83
C GLU A 223 -33.43 18.29 -0.88
N VAL A 224 -33.04 17.51 -1.89
CA VAL A 224 -31.70 16.87 -1.95
C VAL A 224 -30.59 17.90 -2.09
N GLY A 225 -30.80 18.97 -2.85
CA GLY A 225 -29.79 20.01 -3.07
C GLY A 225 -29.33 20.64 -1.76
N ASP A 226 -30.28 21.11 -0.94
CA ASP A 226 -29.99 21.71 0.36
C ASP A 226 -29.31 20.72 1.32
N ALA A 227 -29.77 19.46 1.32
CA ALA A 227 -29.17 18.41 2.12
C ALA A 227 -27.70 18.13 1.74
N VAL A 228 -27.39 18.08 0.44
CA VAL A 228 -26.03 17.89 -0.09
C VAL A 228 -25.13 19.06 0.30
N HIS A 229 -25.57 20.31 0.06
CA HIS A 229 -24.77 21.49 0.40
C HIS A 229 -24.47 21.56 1.89
N ARG A 230 -25.47 21.23 2.73
CA ARG A 230 -25.29 21.17 4.17
C ARG A 230 -24.27 20.10 4.56
N SER A 231 -24.38 18.88 4.03
CA SER A 231 -23.44 17.79 4.30
C SER A 231 -22.00 18.15 3.94
N ILE A 232 -21.79 18.83 2.80
CA ILE A 232 -20.47 19.33 2.39
C ILE A 232 -19.97 20.40 3.38
N SER A 233 -20.80 21.39 3.70
CA SER A 233 -20.40 22.51 4.59
C SER A 233 -20.09 22.09 6.02
N GLU A 234 -20.64 20.96 6.48
CA GLU A 234 -20.38 20.39 7.80
C GLU A 234 -19.16 19.44 7.81
N SER A 235 -18.55 19.18 6.64
CA SER A 235 -17.40 18.30 6.49
C SER A 235 -16.11 19.10 6.26
N PRO A 236 -14.93 18.59 6.65
CA PRO A 236 -13.66 19.21 6.26
C PRO A 236 -13.48 19.23 4.75
N ASP A 237 -12.77 20.23 4.25
CA ASP A 237 -12.36 20.26 2.84
C ASP A 237 -11.48 19.03 2.52
N PRO A 238 -11.67 18.38 1.37
CA PRO A 238 -10.82 17.28 0.96
C PRO A 238 -9.39 17.78 0.70
N ALA A 239 -8.39 16.93 0.97
CA ALA A 239 -7.04 17.20 0.53
C ALA A 239 -7.00 17.37 -1.00
N PRO A 240 -6.19 18.30 -1.52
CA PRO A 240 -6.12 18.54 -2.95
C PRO A 240 -5.55 17.33 -3.68
N VAL A 241 -6.05 17.09 -4.90
CA VAL A 241 -5.49 16.12 -5.83
C VAL A 241 -4.08 16.57 -6.22
N PHE A 242 -3.11 15.65 -6.25
CA PHE A 242 -1.75 15.99 -6.68
C PHE A 242 -1.76 16.47 -8.14
N GLY A 243 -1.18 17.67 -8.37
CA GLY A 243 -1.10 18.31 -9.69
C GLY A 243 -2.34 19.08 -10.14
N ALA A 244 -3.36 19.24 -9.28
CA ALA A 244 -4.55 20.05 -9.54
C ALA A 244 -4.32 21.56 -9.36
#